data_AF-A0A0L8G6B8-F1
#
_entry.id   AF-A0A0L8G6B8-F1
#
_cell.length_a   1.000
_cell.length_b   1.000
_cell.length_c   1.000
_cell.angle_alpha   90.00
_cell.angle_beta   90.00
_cell.angle_gamma   90.00
#
_symmetry.space_group_name_H-M   'P 1'
#
loop_
_entity.id
_entity.type
_entity.pdbx_description
1 polymer ?
#
loop_
_entity_poly.entity_id
_entity_poly.type
_entity_poly.pdbx_seq_one_letter_code
_entity_poly.pdbx_strand_id
1 'polypeptide(L)' 'NPHLCHKSSTNNTFPMSGDESPVDFNVCVVLPAGGYGSRTGVPTPKQFWPIMGKPLIAYTLETFNRQVDGPARSAEKA' A
#
# COMPACT_ATOMS: atom_id res chain seq x y z
N ASN A 1 10.57 37.02 -2.92
CA ASN A 1 11.05 36.04 -3.91
C ASN A 1 10.52 34.67 -3.50
N PRO A 2 9.38 34.19 -4.06
CA PRO A 2 8.63 33.04 -3.55
C PRO A 2 9.18 31.68 -4.06
N HIS A 3 10.50 31.48 -4.00
CA HIS A 3 11.16 30.27 -4.56
C HIS A 3 11.75 29.33 -3.52
N LEU A 4 11.47 29.48 -2.22
CA LEU A 4 11.95 28.54 -1.21
C LEU A 4 10.96 27.39 -0.99
N CYS A 5 10.83 26.52 -1.99
CA CYS A 5 10.23 25.20 -1.82
C CYS A 5 11.20 24.35 -0.98
N HIS A 6 10.84 24.08 0.27
CA HIS A 6 11.54 23.11 1.10
C HIS A 6 11.39 21.74 0.45
N LYS A 7 12.45 21.28 -0.23
CA LYS A 7 12.53 19.91 -0.73
C LYS A 7 12.74 18.99 0.47
N SER A 8 11.65 18.54 1.07
CA SER A 8 11.64 17.44 2.02
C SER A 8 12.19 16.21 1.31
N SER A 9 13.42 15.83 1.64
CA SER A 9 14.08 14.63 1.15
C SER A 9 13.23 13.41 1.50
N THR A 10 12.56 12.84 0.50
CA THR A 10 11.97 11.50 0.58
C THR A 10 12.55 10.72 -0.60
N ASN A 11 13.61 9.97 -0.31
CA ASN A 11 14.31 9.17 -1.31
C ASN A 11 13.52 7.88 -1.55
N ASN A 12 12.46 7.93 -2.34
CA ASN A 12 11.79 6.74 -2.87
C ASN A 12 12.45 6.33 -4.20
N THR A 13 13.54 5.56 -4.12
CA THR A 13 14.14 4.94 -5.30
C THR A 13 13.68 3.49 -5.39
N PHE A 14 12.70 3.24 -6.26
CA PHE A 14 12.30 1.90 -6.68
C PHE A 14 13.03 1.56 -8.00
N PRO A 15 13.89 0.53 -8.06
CA PRO A 15 14.36 0.02 -9.34
C PRO A 15 13.35 -1.01 -9.85
N MET A 16 12.55 -0.65 -10.85
CA MET A 16 11.76 -1.59 -11.64
C MET A 16 12.00 -1.28 -13.11
N SER A 17 12.44 -2.30 -13.86
CA SER A 17 12.72 -2.22 -15.29
C SER A 17 11.45 -1.96 -16.08
N GLY A 18 11.32 -0.73 -16.58
CA GLY A 18 10.23 -0.22 -17.40
C GLY A 18 10.29 1.31 -17.34
N ASP A 19 9.95 1.99 -18.42
CA ASP A 19 9.93 3.46 -18.54
C ASP A 19 8.83 4.08 -17.66
N GLU A 20 8.99 4.02 -16.33
CA GLU A 20 8.05 4.58 -15.36
C GLU A 20 8.75 5.72 -14.61
N SER A 21 8.70 6.91 -15.20
CA SER A 21 9.05 8.13 -14.48
C SER A 21 8.08 8.35 -13.32
N PRO A 22 8.56 8.66 -12.09
CA PRO A 22 7.68 9.00 -10.99
C PRO A 22 6.75 10.17 -11.37
N VAL A 23 5.47 10.04 -11.04
CA VAL A 23 4.51 11.15 -11.19
C VAL A 23 4.82 12.27 -10.19
N ASP A 24 4.62 13.53 -10.59
CA ASP A 24 4.93 14.73 -9.79
C ASP A 24 3.72 15.30 -9.03
N PHE A 25 2.61 14.56 -8.99
CA PHE A 25 1.38 14.93 -8.30
C PHE A 25 1.01 13.93 -7.19
N ASN A 26 0.21 14.40 -6.21
CA ASN A 26 -0.26 13.56 -5.12
C ASN A 26 -1.19 12.46 -5.63
N VAL A 27 -0.93 11.23 -5.24
CA VAL A 27 -1.75 10.05 -5.55
C VAL A 27 -2.44 9.57 -4.27
N CYS A 28 -3.72 9.21 -4.38
CA CYS A 28 -4.50 8.62 -3.30
C CYS A 28 -5.08 7.28 -3.76
N VAL A 29 -5.20 6.34 -2.81
CA VAL A 29 -5.80 5.03 -3.02
C VAL A 29 -7.11 4.96 -2.26
N VAL A 30 -8.16 4.46 -2.91
CA VAL A 30 -9.45 4.15 -2.28
C VAL A 30 -9.66 2.65 -2.30
N LEU A 31 -9.88 2.05 -1.12
CA LEU A 31 -10.17 0.63 -0.97
C LEU A 31 -11.68 0.41 -0.72
N PRO A 32 -12.49 0.20 -1.77
CA PRO A 32 -13.92 -0.05 -1.58
C PRO A 32 -14.12 -1.41 -0.89
N ALA A 33 -14.68 -1.37 0.32
CA ALA A 33 -14.90 -2.56 1.15
C ALA A 33 -16.31 -2.62 1.76
N GLY A 34 -17.28 -1.92 1.19
CA GLY A 34 -18.67 -1.88 1.68
C GLY A 34 -19.54 -3.07 1.26
N GLY A 35 -19.06 -3.95 0.39
CA GLY A 35 -19.83 -5.09 -0.10
C GLY A 35 -19.91 -6.23 0.91
N TYR A 36 -21.08 -6.87 1.05
CA TYR A 36 -21.26 -7.99 1.98
C TYR A 36 -20.61 -9.30 1.50
N GLY A 37 -20.62 -9.55 0.18
CA GLY A 37 -20.09 -10.80 -0.38
C GLY A 37 -21.08 -11.98 -0.30
N SER A 38 -22.38 -11.75 -0.51
CA SER A 38 -23.46 -12.75 -0.39
C SER A 38 -23.23 -14.08 -1.11
N ARG A 39 -22.51 -14.06 -2.24
CA ARG A 39 -22.15 -15.28 -3.00
C ARG A 39 -21.21 -16.24 -2.26
N THR A 40 -20.59 -15.80 -1.17
CA THR A 40 -19.68 -16.63 -0.36
C THR A 40 -20.40 -17.49 0.66
N GLY A 41 -21.69 -17.25 0.91
CA GLY A 41 -22.49 -18.01 1.87
C GLY A 41 -22.08 -17.82 3.33
N VAL A 42 -21.12 -16.93 3.63
CA VAL A 42 -20.72 -16.62 5.01
C VAL A 42 -21.45 -15.39 5.54
N PRO A 43 -21.80 -15.36 6.85
CA PRO A 43 -22.56 -14.26 7.43
C PRO A 43 -21.70 -13.01 7.72
N THR A 44 -20.38 -13.15 7.72
CA THR A 44 -19.44 -12.06 7.94
C THR A 44 -19.15 -11.36 6.61
N PRO A 45 -19.18 -10.02 6.53
CA PRO A 45 -18.73 -9.30 5.34
C PRO A 45 -17.34 -9.75 4.90
N LYS A 46 -17.18 -10.11 3.61
CA LYS A 46 -16.01 -10.87 3.12
C LYS A 46 -14.66 -10.20 3.43
N GLN A 47 -14.59 -8.87 3.45
CA GLN A 47 -13.36 -8.13 3.78
C GLN A 47 -12.84 -8.42 5.20
N PHE A 48 -13.72 -8.84 6.11
CA PHE A 48 -13.37 -9.21 7.49
C PHE A 48 -13.26 -10.72 7.69
N TRP A 49 -13.58 -11.52 6.68
CA TRP A 49 -13.47 -12.97 6.79
C TRP A 49 -12.00 -13.37 7.03
N PRO A 50 -11.72 -14.23 8.03
CA PRO A 50 -10.37 -14.66 8.32
C PRO A 50 -9.87 -15.62 7.23
N ILE A 51 -8.71 -15.30 6.68
CA ILE A 51 -7.90 -16.18 5.84
C ILE A 51 -6.57 -16.36 6.57
N MET A 52 -6.21 -17.62 6.86
CA MET A 52 -4.99 -17.95 7.63
C MET A 52 -4.87 -17.15 8.94
N GLY A 53 -5.98 -17.00 9.65
CA GLY A 53 -6.05 -16.28 10.93
C GLY A 53 -6.03 -14.75 10.83
N LYS A 54 -6.04 -14.18 9.62
CA LYS A 54 -6.00 -12.73 9.40
C LYS A 54 -7.19 -12.26 8.55
N PRO A 55 -7.86 -11.13 8.87
CA PRO A 55 -8.92 -10.58 8.04
C PRO A 55 -8.42 -10.30 6.60
N LEU A 56 -9.22 -10.64 5.59
CA LEU A 56 -8.84 -10.48 4.18
C LEU A 56 -8.33 -9.06 3.84
N ILE A 57 -8.97 -8.02 4.36
CA ILE A 57 -8.59 -6.62 4.10
C ILE A 57 -7.18 -6.26 4.56
N ALA A 58 -6.66 -6.95 5.59
CA ALA A 58 -5.33 -6.68 6.11
C ALA A 58 -4.22 -7.03 5.09
N TYR A 59 -4.43 -8.04 4.24
CA TYR A 59 -3.48 -8.36 3.16
C TYR A 59 -3.34 -7.23 2.15
N THR A 60 -4.44 -6.56 1.82
CA THR A 60 -4.43 -5.39 0.93
C THR A 60 -3.70 -4.23 1.59
N LEU A 61 -4.04 -3.91 2.84
CA LEU A 61 -3.39 -2.82 3.59
C LEU A 61 -1.88 -3.03 3.76
N GLU A 62 -1.45 -4.23 4.14
CA GLU A 62 -0.02 -4.55 4.26
C GLU A 62 0.71 -4.42 2.92
N THR A 63 0.08 -4.84 1.82
CA THR A 63 0.69 -4.74 0.50
C THR A 63 0.85 -3.28 0.08
N PHE A 64 -0.17 -2.44 0.29
CA PHE A 64 -0.06 -1.01 0.02
C PHE A 64 0.94 -0.32 0.97
N ASN A 65 0.95 -0.66 2.26
CA ASN A 65 1.87 -0.03 3.21
C ASN A 65 3.34 -0.36 2.90
N ARG A 66 3.64 -1.59 2.43
CA ARG A 66 4.98 -1.98 1.94
C ARG A 66 5.41 -1.25 0.66
N GLN A 67 4.49 -0.61 -0.05
CA GLN A 67 4.82 0.21 -1.23
C GLN A 67 5.02 1.68 -0.85
N VAL A 68 4.35 2.15 0.21
CA VAL A 68 4.58 3.49 0.76
C VAL A 68 5.91 3.52 1.53
N ASP A 69 6.18 2.46 2.29
CA ASP A 69 7.45 2.19 2.94
C ASP A 69 8.21 1.16 2.09
N GLY A 70 9.04 1.61 1.13
CA GLY A 70 9.96 0.71 0.43
C GLY A 70 10.70 -0.22 1.41
N PRO A 71 11.13 -1.42 0.99
CA PRO A 71 11.44 -2.52 1.89
C PRO A 71 12.29 -2.04 3.07
N ALA A 72 11.78 -2.21 4.29
CA ALA A 72 12.57 -2.06 5.49
C ALA A 72 13.79 -2.95 5.30
N ARG A 73 14.96 -2.33 5.05
CA ARG A 73 16.25 -3.01 5.03
C ARG A 73 16.38 -3.66 6.40
N SER A 74 15.97 -4.92 6.48
CA SER A 74 16.39 -5.80 7.56
C SER A 74 17.90 -5.76 7.49
N ALA A 75 18.50 -5.14 8.50
CA ALA A 75 19.93 -5.18 8.69
C ALA A 75 20.33 -6.66 8.72
N GLU A 76 20.95 -7.12 7.63
CA GLU A 76 21.69 -8.36 7.64
C GLU A 76 22.87 -8.15 8.59
N LYS A 77 22.68 -8.64 9.81
CA LYS A 77 23.76 -8.90 10.75
C LYS A 77 24.18 -10.35 10.51
N ALA A 78 25.23 -10.54 9.72
CA ALA A 78 26.14 -11.69 9.77
C ALA A 78 27.46 -11.30 9.13
#